data_AF-A0A831KF36-F1
#
_entry.id   AF-A0A831KF36-F1
#
_cell.length_a   1.000
_cell.length_b   1.000
_cell.length_c   1.000
_cell.angle_alpha   90.00
_cell.angle_beta   90.00
_cell.angle_gamma   90.00
#
_symmetry.space_group_name_H-M   'P 1'
#
loop_
_entity.id
_entity.type
_entity.pdbx_description
1 polymer ?
#
loop_
_entity_poly.entity_id
_entity_poly.type
_entity_poly.pdbx_seq_one_letter_code
_entity_poly.pdbx_strand_id
1 'polypeptide(L)' 'MIKLHQSNRLERLLSLLCAVLDEPPADPLAPEMIVVQNPGMARWLSQQIALQTGIAANFV' A
#
# COMPACT_ATOMS: atom_id res chain seq x y z
N MET A 1 -9.67 2.14 15.51
CA MET A 1 -9.30 0.76 15.89
C MET A 1 -8.06 0.37 15.11
N ILE A 2 -7.04 -0.19 15.75
CA ILE A 2 -5.83 -0.64 15.06
C ILE A 2 -6.08 -2.06 14.53
N LYS A 3 -5.82 -2.29 13.24
CA LYS A 3 -5.88 -3.62 12.60
C LYS A 3 -4.46 -4.16 12.46
N LEU A 4 -4.19 -5.34 13.00
CA LEU A 4 -2.92 -6.04 12.85
C LEU A 4 -3.08 -7.19 11.87
N HIS A 5 -2.37 -7.14 10.75
CA HIS A 5 -2.31 -8.21 9.76
C HIS A 5 -0.97 -8.94 9.87
N GLN A 6 -0.99 -10.26 10.00
CA GLN A 6 0.21 -11.09 10.07
C GLN A 6 0.19 -12.15 8.96
N SER A 7 1.34 -12.33 8.31
CA SER A 7 1.53 -13.39 7.32
C SER A 7 3.01 -13.73 7.20
N ASN A 8 3.29 -14.97 6.80
CA ASN A 8 4.62 -15.42 6.38
C ASN A 8 4.85 -15.22 4.87
N ARG A 9 3.85 -14.73 4.13
CA ARG A 9 3.92 -14.44 2.70
C ARG A 9 3.64 -12.97 2.48
N LEU A 10 4.62 -12.26 1.93
CA LEU A 10 4.54 -10.82 1.73
C LEU A 10 3.43 -10.46 0.72
N GLU A 11 3.21 -11.32 -0.27
CA GLU A 11 2.18 -11.16 -1.32
C GLU A 11 0.78 -11.12 -0.71
N ARG A 12 0.54 -11.87 0.37
CA ARG A 12 -0.75 -11.82 1.08
C ARG A 12 -0.95 -10.49 1.80
N LEU A 13 0.09 -9.96 2.43
CA LEU A 13 0.03 -8.65 3.08
C LEU A 13 -0.14 -7.53 2.05
N LEU A 14 0.50 -7.66 0.89
CA LEU A 14 0.33 -6.75 -0.24
C LEU A 14 -1.12 -6.76 -0.76
N SER A 15 -1.71 -7.94 -0.99
CA SER A 15 -3.10 -8.02 -1.42
C SER A 15 -4.07 -7.38 -0.42
N LEU A 16 -3.83 -7.57 0.88
CA LEU A 16 -4.61 -6.93 1.93
C LEU A 16 -4.41 -5.41 1.96
N LEU A 17 -3.18 -4.92 1.75
CA LEU A 17 -2.90 -3.51 1.63
C LEU A 17 -3.67 -2.91 0.44
N CYS A 18 -3.57 -3.48 -0.75
CA CYS A 18 -4.30 -3.01 -1.93
C CYS A 18 -5.82 -2.96 -1.70
N ALA A 19 -6.39 -3.93 -0.97
CA ALA A 19 -7.81 -3.91 -0.62
C ALA A 19 -8.18 -2.79 0.38
N VAL A 20 -7.23 -2.33 1.20
CA VAL A 20 -7.43 -1.16 2.09
C VAL A 20 -7.34 0.14 1.29
N LEU A 21 -6.39 0.23 0.34
CA LEU A 21 -6.20 1.40 -0.53
C LEU A 21 -7.36 1.60 -1.54
N ASP A 22 -8.14 0.55 -1.82
CA ASP A 22 -9.31 0.62 -2.71
C ASP A 22 -10.48 1.42 -2.09
N GLU A 23 -10.45 1.65 -0.78
CA GLU A 23 -11.41 2.54 -0.12
C GLU A 23 -10.99 4.00 -0.31
N PRO A 24 -11.78 4.83 -1.03
CA PRO A 24 -11.35 6.17 -1.39
C PRO A 24 -11.21 7.06 -0.14
N PRO A 25 -10.15 7.89 -0.06
CA PRO A 25 -10.00 8.85 1.02
C PRO A 25 -11.08 9.93 0.95
N ALA A 26 -11.35 10.59 2.09
CA ALA A 26 -12.30 11.69 2.16
C ALA A 26 -11.89 12.89 1.29
N ASP A 27 -10.58 13.14 1.15
CA ASP A 27 -10.01 14.08 0.19
C ASP A 27 -9.33 13.29 -0.95
N PRO A 28 -9.83 13.39 -2.19
CA PRO A 28 -9.28 12.66 -3.34
C PRO A 28 -7.82 12.95 -3.68
N LEU A 29 -7.26 14.07 -3.20
CA LEU A 29 -5.87 14.44 -3.47
C LEU A 29 -4.96 14.26 -2.25
N ALA A 30 -5.51 13.84 -1.11
CA ALA A 30 -4.70 13.56 0.06
C ALA A 30 -3.71 12.41 -0.24
N PRO A 31 -2.43 12.56 0.13
CA PRO A 31 -1.47 11.50 -0.04
C PRO A 31 -1.76 10.33 0.89
N GLU A 32 -1.46 9.13 0.41
CA GLU A 32 -1.54 7.92 1.20
C GLU A 32 -0.20 7.64 1.88
N MET A 33 -0.21 7.52 3.21
CA MET A 33 1.00 7.36 4.00
C MET A 33 1.32 5.89 4.24
N ILE A 34 2.49 5.43 3.79
CA ILE A 34 2.95 4.05 3.99
C ILE A 34 4.33 4.05 4.63
N VAL A 35 4.37 3.76 5.94
CA VAL A 35 5.63 3.66 6.68
C VAL A 35 6.35 2.37 6.31
N VAL A 36 7.56 2.51 5.75
CA VAL A 36 8.42 1.38 5.38
C VAL A 36 9.76 1.43 6.12
N GLN A 37 10.47 0.31 6.17
CA GLN A 37 11.79 0.25 6.84
C GLN A 37 12.90 0.99 6.08
N ASN A 38 12.84 1.01 4.75
CA ASN A 38 13.88 1.60 3.92
C ASN A 38 13.36 1.98 2.51
N PRO A 39 14.10 2.80 1.75
CA PRO A 39 13.67 3.24 0.41
C PRO A 39 13.53 2.11 -0.63
N GLY A 40 14.26 1.00 -0.46
CA GLY A 40 14.13 -0.17 -1.33
C GLY A 40 12.75 -0.81 -1.22
N MET A 41 12.23 -0.91 0.01
CA MET A 41 10.88 -1.41 0.28
C MET A 41 9.81 -0.48 -0.26
N ALA A 42 9.97 0.86 -0.13
CA ALA A 42 9.05 1.83 -0.74
C ALA A 42 8.93 1.59 -2.24
N ARG A 43 10.08 1.52 -2.95
CA ARG A 43 10.10 1.33 -4.40
C ARG A 43 9.51 -0.01 -4.82
N TRP A 44 9.79 -1.09 -4.09
CA TRP A 44 9.18 -2.39 -4.34
C TRP A 44 7.66 -2.33 -4.18
N LEU A 45 7.16 -1.72 -3.10
CA LEU A 45 5.73 -1.55 -2.85
C LEU A 45 5.04 -0.77 -3.97
N SER A 46 5.58 0.39 -4.37
CA SER A 46 5.01 1.17 -5.48
C SER A 46 4.91 0.36 -6.78
N GLN A 47 5.94 -0.44 -7.10
CA GLN A 47 5.90 -1.31 -8.27
C GLN A 47 4.83 -2.40 -8.15
N GLN A 48 4.75 -3.05 -7.00
CA GLN A 48 3.78 -4.13 -6.80
C GLN A 48 2.33 -3.64 -6.76
N ILE A 49 2.08 -2.49 -6.12
CA ILE A 49 0.75 -1.86 -6.12
C ILE A 49 0.35 -1.49 -7.55
N ALA A 50 1.26 -0.89 -8.33
CA ALA A 50 0.98 -0.56 -9.73
C ALA A 50 0.67 -1.81 -10.58
N LEU A 51 1.37 -2.92 -10.35
CA LEU A 51 1.09 -4.18 -11.05
C LEU A 51 -0.30 -4.74 -10.74
N GLN A 52 -0.81 -4.52 -9.52
CA GLN A 52 -2.10 -5.06 -9.09
C GLN A 52 -3.28 -4.10 -9.41
N THR A 53 -3.07 -2.79 -9.35
CA THR A 53 -4.12 -1.76 -9.45
C THR A 53 -4.06 -0.93 -10.74
N GLY A 54 -2.99 -1.09 -11.53
CA GLY A 54 -2.73 -0.34 -12.77
C GLY A 54 -1.93 0.95 -12.56
N ILE A 55 -1.90 1.51 -11.34
CA ILE A 55 -1.17 2.74 -11.02
C ILE A 55 -0.72 2.77 -9.55
N ALA A 56 0.41 3.41 -9.29
CA ALA A 56 0.86 3.73 -7.93
C ALA A 56 1.34 5.19 -7.92
N ALA A 57 0.64 6.05 -7.19
CA ALA A 57 0.94 7.48 -7.16
C ALA A 57 0.55 8.09 -5.80
N ASN A 58 1.09 9.28 -5.51
CA ASN A 58 0.76 10.07 -4.33
C ASN A 58 0.99 9.35 -2.97
N PHE A 59 2.01 8.49 -2.89
CA PHE A 59 2.44 7.84 -1.66
C PHE A 59 3.52 8.65 -0.91
N VAL A 60 3.44 8.69 0.42
CA VAL A 60 4.40 9.38 1.32
C VAL A 60 4.96 8.42 2.36
#